data_AF-A0A3B8NFX4-F1
#
_entry.id   AF-A0A3B8NFX4-F1
#
_cell.length_a   1.000
_cell.length_b   1.000
_cell.length_c   1.000
_cell.angle_alpha   90.00
_cell.angle_beta   90.00
_cell.angle_gamma   90.00
#
_symmetry.space_group_name_H-M   'P 1'
#
loop_
_entity.id
_entity.type
_entity.pdbx_description
1 polymer ?
#
loop_
_entity_poly.entity_id
_entity_poly.type
_entity_poly.pdbx_seq_one_letter_code
_entity_poly.pdbx_strand_id
1 'polypeptide(L)'
;AQLLKNNPLRPVNPDLYYIYYATLALYQHQGPIWHDWNNRLKQTLPSIQNKTGKNAGSWDLSRLMTKGGGRVASTTLAILSLEVYYRILPMYGFRGTDGPEIKVKQGE
;
A
#
# COMPACT_ATOMS: atom_id res chain seq x y z
N ALA A 1 9.30 -8.73 -0.62
CA ALA A 1 9.21 -7.41 -1.29
C ALA A 1 9.43 -7.47 -2.80
N GLN A 2 10.43 -8.19 -3.32
CA GLN A 2 10.75 -8.23 -4.76
C GLN A 2 9.56 -8.61 -5.67
N LEU A 3 8.73 -9.58 -5.26
CA LEU A 3 7.53 -9.98 -6.03
C LEU A 3 6.50 -8.85 -6.20
N LEU A 4 6.38 -7.95 -5.21
CA LEU A 4 5.46 -6.80 -5.29
C LEU A 4 5.96 -5.74 -6.26
N LYS A 5 7.28 -5.68 -6.51
CA LYS A 5 7.86 -4.82 -7.55
C LYS A 5 7.37 -5.20 -8.95
N ASN A 6 7.10 -6.49 -9.16
CA ASN A 6 6.62 -7.03 -10.43
C ASN A 6 5.10 -6.93 -10.58
N ASN A 7 4.38 -6.52 -9.54
CA ASN A 7 2.93 -6.30 -9.60
C ASN A 7 2.58 -4.90 -9.06
N PRO A 8 2.89 -3.84 -9.85
CA PRO A 8 2.72 -2.46 -9.40
C PRO A 8 1.24 -2.09 -9.26
N LEU A 9 1.00 -0.98 -8.53
CA LEU A 9 -0.30 -0.33 -8.43
C LEU A 9 -0.86 -0.04 -9.83
N ARG A 10 -2.08 -0.52 -10.10
CA ARG A 10 -2.76 -0.31 -11.38
C ARG A 10 -3.88 0.72 -11.19
N PRO A 11 -3.91 1.83 -11.96
CA PRO A 11 -4.99 2.80 -11.88
C PRO A 11 -6.29 2.28 -12.52
N VAL A 12 -6.18 1.42 -13.54
CA VAL A 12 -7.34 0.82 -14.21
C VAL A 12 -7.69 -0.50 -13.55
N ASN A 13 -8.91 -0.61 -13.01
CA ASN A 13 -9.40 -1.78 -12.28
C ASN A 13 -8.42 -2.24 -11.17
N PRO A 14 -8.14 -1.37 -10.17
CA PRO A 14 -7.26 -1.72 -9.07
C PRO A 14 -7.83 -2.92 -8.31
N ASP A 15 -6.95 -3.72 -7.70
CA ASP A 15 -7.34 -4.71 -6.71
C ASP A 15 -7.07 -4.10 -5.32
N LEU A 16 -8.09 -3.44 -4.75
CA LEU A 16 -7.93 -2.72 -3.48
C LEU A 16 -7.64 -3.66 -2.30
N TYR A 17 -8.07 -4.91 -2.40
CA TYR A 17 -7.74 -5.94 -1.41
C TYR A 17 -6.24 -6.25 -1.45
N TYR A 18 -5.70 -6.53 -2.64
CA TYR A 18 -4.27 -6.69 -2.84
C TYR A 18 -3.48 -5.45 -2.40
N ILE A 19 -3.93 -4.26 -2.81
CA ILE A 19 -3.25 -3.00 -2.48
C ILE A 19 -3.16 -2.82 -0.96
N TYR A 20 -4.23 -3.10 -0.23
CA TYR A 20 -4.23 -3.03 1.23
C TYR A 20 -3.19 -3.95 1.87
N TYR A 21 -3.20 -5.25 1.56
CA TYR A 21 -2.25 -6.19 2.15
C TYR A 21 -0.81 -5.99 1.68
N ALA A 22 -0.61 -5.62 0.41
CA ALA A 22 0.71 -5.26 -0.11
C ALA A 22 1.27 -4.02 0.62
N THR A 23 0.42 -3.03 0.88
CA THR A 23 0.79 -1.83 1.64
C THR A 23 1.18 -2.20 3.08
N LEU A 24 0.41 -3.04 3.76
CA LEU A 24 0.75 -3.50 5.11
C LEU A 24 2.10 -4.22 5.14
N ALA A 25 2.30 -5.17 4.23
CA ALA A 25 3.54 -5.94 4.16
C ALA A 25 4.76 -5.06 3.83
N LEU A 26 4.62 -4.12 2.89
CA LEU A 26 5.71 -3.20 2.53
C LEU A 26 5.97 -2.17 3.63
N TYR A 27 4.94 -1.69 4.31
CA TYR A 27 5.13 -0.81 5.46
C TYR A 27 5.91 -1.54 6.58
N GLN A 28 5.63 -2.81 6.85
CA GLN A 28 6.43 -3.59 7.81
C GLN A 28 7.86 -3.85 7.31
N HIS A 29 8.03 -4.11 6.02
CA HIS A 29 9.35 -4.37 5.40
C HIS A 29 10.24 -3.12 5.35
N GLN A 30 9.66 -1.93 5.26
CA GLN A 30 10.38 -0.66 5.11
C GLN A 30 11.35 -0.65 3.90
N GLY A 31 12.29 0.29 3.89
CA GLY A 31 13.35 0.40 2.88
C GLY A 31 12.90 1.04 1.55
N PRO A 32 13.76 1.06 0.53
CA PRO A 32 13.51 1.81 -0.71
C PRO A 32 12.24 1.39 -1.46
N ILE A 33 11.89 0.10 -1.40
CA ILE A 33 10.69 -0.46 -2.05
C ILE A 33 9.42 0.12 -1.41
N TRP A 34 9.40 0.28 -0.08
CA TRP A 34 8.29 0.94 0.62
C TRP A 34 8.15 2.40 0.18
N HIS A 35 9.25 3.14 0.10
CA HIS A 35 9.22 4.55 -0.30
C HIS A 35 8.64 4.72 -1.72
N ASP A 36 9.10 3.92 -2.68
CA ASP A 36 8.58 3.98 -4.05
C ASP A 36 7.10 3.57 -4.11
N TRP A 37 6.71 2.52 -3.39
CA TRP A 37 5.31 2.09 -3.27
C TRP A 37 4.42 3.18 -2.69
N ASN A 38 4.82 3.79 -1.57
CA ASN A 38 4.04 4.80 -0.86
C ASN A 38 3.86 6.07 -1.72
N ASN A 39 4.90 6.49 -2.44
CA ASN A 39 4.82 7.62 -3.36
C ASN A 39 3.81 7.36 -4.48
N ARG A 40 3.87 6.17 -5.09
CA ARG A 40 2.90 5.75 -6.12
C ARG A 40 1.49 5.62 -5.55
N LEU A 41 1.34 5.12 -4.33
CA LEU A 41 0.05 4.96 -3.66
C LEU A 41 -0.66 6.30 -3.46
N LYS A 42 0.07 7.29 -2.94
CA LYS A 42 -0.40 8.66 -2.71
C LYS A 42 -0.77 9.41 -4.00
N GLN A 43 -0.21 9.01 -5.14
CA GLN A 43 -0.59 9.55 -6.44
C GLN A 43 -1.78 8.79 -7.04
N THR A 44 -1.71 7.46 -7.03
CA THR A 44 -2.65 6.59 -7.75
C THR A 44 -4.03 6.62 -7.13
N LEU A 45 -4.17 6.39 -5.81
CA LEU A 45 -5.49 6.30 -5.19
C LEU A 45 -6.29 7.62 -5.30
N PRO A 46 -5.72 8.80 -5.02
CA PRO A 46 -6.44 10.06 -5.23
C PRO A 46 -6.75 10.35 -6.70
N SER A 47 -5.94 9.86 -7.65
CA SER A 47 -6.21 10.06 -9.08
C SER A 47 -7.48 9.34 -9.56
N ILE A 48 -7.81 8.21 -8.95
CA ILE A 48 -8.95 7.34 -9.30
C ILE A 48 -10.14 7.46 -8.33
N GLN A 49 -10.04 8.36 -7.35
CA GLN A 49 -11.14 8.68 -6.44
C GLN A 49 -12.24 9.43 -7.19
N ASN A 50 -13.49 9.15 -6.85
CA ASN A 50 -14.61 9.97 -7.33
C ASN A 50 -14.49 11.40 -6.80
N LYS A 51 -14.46 12.39 -7.69
CA LYS A 51 -14.26 13.81 -7.32
C LYS A 51 -15.55 14.63 -7.27
N THR A 52 -16.63 14.11 -7.82
CA THR A 52 -17.86 14.87 -8.05
C THR A 52 -19.11 14.05 -7.77
N GLY A 53 -20.23 14.73 -7.52
CA GLY A 53 -21.54 14.11 -7.33
C GLY A 53 -21.72 13.47 -5.95
N LYS A 54 -22.79 12.68 -5.80
CA LYS A 54 -23.22 12.08 -4.52
C LYS A 54 -22.21 11.12 -3.89
N ASN A 55 -21.24 10.69 -4.68
CA ASN A 55 -20.24 9.70 -4.33
C ASN A 55 -18.82 10.27 -4.25
N ALA A 56 -18.70 11.60 -4.24
CA ALA A 56 -17.41 12.25 -4.09
C ALA A 56 -16.70 11.72 -2.83
N GLY A 57 -15.42 11.39 -2.95
CA GLY A 57 -14.61 10.79 -1.90
C GLY A 57 -14.55 9.26 -1.90
N SER A 58 -15.40 8.56 -2.68
CA SER A 58 -15.44 7.09 -2.71
C SER A 58 -14.55 6.48 -3.80
N TRP A 59 -14.33 5.16 -3.69
CA TRP A 59 -13.75 4.33 -4.74
C TRP A 59 -14.74 3.24 -5.16
N ASP A 60 -14.97 3.12 -6.47
CA ASP A 60 -16.05 2.28 -7.01
C ASP A 60 -15.54 1.00 -7.65
N LEU A 61 -14.23 0.92 -7.85
CA LEU A 61 -13.58 -0.12 -8.64
C LEU A 61 -12.70 -0.94 -7.73
N SER A 62 -13.08 -2.19 -7.46
CA SER A 62 -12.08 -3.18 -7.11
C SER A 62 -12.46 -4.59 -7.59
N ARG A 63 -11.44 -5.34 -8.01
CA ARG A 63 -11.54 -6.72 -8.53
C ARG A 63 -12.17 -7.69 -7.52
N LEU A 64 -12.55 -8.86 -8.04
CA LEU A 64 -13.06 -10.09 -7.39
C LEU A 64 -13.38 -10.02 -5.87
N MET A 65 -12.38 -9.79 -5.00
CA MET A 65 -12.54 -9.92 -3.54
C MET A 65 -13.36 -8.80 -2.89
N THR A 66 -13.41 -7.60 -3.47
CA THR A 66 -14.26 -6.50 -2.98
C THR A 66 -15.65 -6.48 -3.60
N LYS A 67 -15.91 -7.29 -4.65
CA LYS A 67 -17.23 -7.31 -5.30
C LYS A 67 -18.36 -7.63 -4.30
N GLY A 68 -18.09 -8.46 -3.29
CA GLY A 68 -19.05 -8.79 -2.24
C GLY A 68 -19.36 -7.62 -1.28
N GLY A 69 -18.42 -6.68 -1.09
CA GLY A 69 -18.56 -5.55 -0.17
C GLY A 69 -18.82 -4.19 -0.84
N GLY A 70 -18.85 -4.15 -2.17
CA GLY A 70 -19.20 -2.98 -2.97
C GLY A 70 -18.33 -1.73 -2.71
N ARG A 71 -18.96 -0.56 -2.85
CA ARG A 71 -18.34 0.76 -2.67
C ARG A 71 -17.79 0.99 -1.28
N VAL A 72 -18.50 0.51 -0.25
CA VAL A 72 -18.09 0.68 1.15
C VAL A 72 -16.78 -0.05 1.39
N ALA A 73 -16.70 -1.34 1.06
CA ALA A 73 -15.45 -2.09 1.21
C ALA A 73 -14.30 -1.51 0.38
N SER A 74 -14.58 -1.10 -0.86
CA SER A 74 -13.59 -0.46 -1.73
C SER A 74 -13.05 0.84 -1.12
N THR A 75 -13.94 1.71 -0.64
CA THR A 75 -13.57 2.96 0.02
C THR A 75 -12.77 2.70 1.29
N THR A 76 -13.22 1.77 2.12
CA THR A 76 -12.51 1.36 3.35
C THR A 76 -11.10 0.90 3.03
N LEU A 77 -10.89 0.02 2.05
CA LEU A 77 -9.55 -0.49 1.73
C LEU A 77 -8.64 0.61 1.17
N ALA A 78 -9.15 1.50 0.31
CA ALA A 78 -8.38 2.63 -0.20
C ALA A 78 -7.91 3.57 0.92
N ILE A 79 -8.81 3.92 1.83
CA ILE A 79 -8.48 4.74 3.01
C ILE A 79 -7.52 3.98 3.93
N LEU A 80 -7.76 2.70 4.19
CA LEU A 80 -6.90 1.87 5.02
C LEU A 80 -5.44 1.83 4.50
N SER A 81 -5.27 1.74 3.18
CA SER A 81 -3.96 1.87 2.55
C SER A 81 -3.34 3.26 2.73
N LEU A 82 -4.10 4.33 2.57
CA LEU A 82 -3.58 5.71 2.63
C LEU A 82 -3.16 6.16 4.03
N GLU A 83 -3.81 5.68 5.09
CA GLU A 83 -3.45 6.05 6.48
C GLU A 83 -2.58 5.00 7.18
N VAL A 84 -2.01 4.03 6.44
CA VAL A 84 -1.16 2.95 7.01
C VAL A 84 -0.07 3.48 7.94
N TYR A 85 0.56 4.60 7.59
CA TYR A 85 1.65 5.22 8.35
C TYR A 85 1.16 6.12 9.51
N TYR A 86 -0.15 6.41 9.58
CA TYR A 86 -0.76 7.08 10.73
C TYR A 86 -1.31 6.07 11.74
N ARG A 87 -1.82 4.93 11.27
CA ARG A 87 -2.50 3.93 12.11
C ARG A 87 -1.54 2.93 12.76
N ILE A 88 -0.45 2.58 12.06
CA ILE A 88 0.54 1.64 12.56
C ILE A 88 1.67 2.45 13.16
N LEU A 89 1.51 2.80 14.45
CA LEU A 89 2.58 3.41 15.23
C LEU A 89 3.83 2.52 15.13
N PRO A 90 5.04 3.09 14.98
CA PRO A 90 6.31 2.34 15.00
C PRO A 90 6.62 1.61 16.31
N MET A 91 5.63 1.38 17.18
CA MET A 91 5.74 0.68 18.47
C MET A 91 6.29 -0.75 18.36
N TYR A 92 6.40 -1.30 17.15
CA TYR A 92 7.04 -2.58 16.87
C TYR A 92 8.53 -2.49 16.47
N GLY A 93 9.18 -1.34 16.67
CA GLY A 93 10.64 -1.23 16.66
C GLY A 93 11.27 -1.25 15.27
N PHE A 94 11.12 -0.17 14.51
CA PHE A 94 12.05 0.14 13.41
C PHE A 94 12.35 1.65 13.37
N ARG A 95 12.76 2.17 14.53
CA ARG A 95 13.58 3.37 14.62
C ARG A 95 15.02 2.94 14.96
N GLY A 96 15.62 2.23 14.03
CA GLY A 96 17.07 2.05 13.97
C GLY A 96 17.49 2.55 12.60
N THR A 97 18.31 3.59 12.56
CA THR A 97 19.09 3.98 11.37
C THR A 97 20.10 2.90 10.97
N ASP A 98 20.15 1.80 11.72
CA ASP A 98 21.06 0.70 11.56
C ASP A 98 20.30 -0.45 10.89
N GLY A 99 20.32 -0.48 9.56
CA GLY A 99 20.02 -1.72 8.84
C GLY A 99 21.01 -2.80 9.29
N PRO A 100 20.63 -4.10 9.26
CA PRO A 100 21.56 -5.16 9.65
C PRO A 100 22.81 -5.08 8.77
N GLU A 101 23.98 -4.92 9.39
CA GLU A 101 25.26 -4.97 8.70
C GLU A 101 25.37 -6.31 7.96
N ILE A 102 25.46 -6.25 6.63
CA ILE A 102 25.79 -7.42 5.82
C ILE A 102 27.25 -7.74 6.11
N LYS A 103 27.51 -8.64 7.06
CA LYS A 103 28.84 -9.20 7.25
C LYS A 103 29.17 -10.07 6.05
N VAL A 104 29.81 -9.47 5.04
CA VAL A 104 30.45 -10.21 3.96
C VAL A 104 31.55 -11.05 4.59
N LYS A 105 31.37 -12.37 4.57
CA LYS A 105 32.41 -13.31 4.98
C LYS A 105 33.58 -13.12 4.01
N GLN A 106 34.66 -12.47 4.47
CA GLN A 106 35.93 -12.52 3.74
C GLN A 106 36.37 -13.98 3.72
N GLY A 107 36.53 -14.52 2.52
CA GLY A 107 37.02 -15.87 2.31
C GLY A 107 38.47 -15.97 2.76
N GLU A 108 38.75 -17.01 3.55
CA GLU A 108 40.02 -17.74 3.51
C GLU A 108 39.81 -19.00 2.66
#